data_AF-A0A2E7LHL4-F1
#
_entry.id   AF-A0A2E7LHL4-F1
#
_cell.length_a   1.000
_cell.length_b   1.000
_cell.length_c   1.000
_cell.angle_alpha   90.00
_cell.angle_beta   90.00
_cell.angle_gamma   90.00
#
_symmetry.space_group_name_H-M   'P 1'
#
loop_
_entity.id
_entity.type
_entity.pdbx_description
1 polymer ?
#
loop_
_entity_poly.entity_id
_entity_poly.type
_entity_poly.pdbx_seq_one_letter_code
_entity_poly.pdbx_strand_id
1 'polypeptide(L)'
;MRTHRDKNGISNRLINWSELTEERLERIVEVVDAPALCQVLSIVQEGLEEARAGFPDLTVLYEPGRYEFVEVKGPGDRLQSNQQLWMRRLLERDIPTRVMRFSLV
;
A
#
# COMPACT_ATOMS: atom_id res chain seq x y z
N MET A 1 12.99 -10.61 -6.78
CA MET A 1 12.24 -11.85 -7.17
C MET A 1 12.72 -13.13 -6.48
N ARG A 2 14.00 -13.31 -6.15
CA ARG A 2 14.51 -14.53 -5.47
C ARG A 2 13.65 -14.98 -4.28
N THR A 3 13.36 -14.08 -3.33
CA THR A 3 12.58 -14.42 -2.13
C THR A 3 11.19 -14.96 -2.46
N HIS A 4 10.52 -14.42 -3.48
CA HIS A 4 9.22 -14.93 -3.93
C HIS A 4 9.36 -16.37 -4.41
N ARG A 5 10.33 -16.67 -5.30
CA ARG A 5 10.57 -18.04 -5.79
C ARG A 5 10.91 -19.03 -4.68
N ASP A 6 11.72 -18.62 -3.71
CA ASP A 6 12.18 -19.50 -2.62
C ASP A 6 11.13 -19.70 -1.51
N LYS A 7 10.15 -18.79 -1.38
CA LYS A 7 9.25 -18.73 -0.21
C LYS A 7 7.76 -18.77 -0.54
N ASN A 8 7.35 -18.63 -1.80
CA ASN A 8 5.95 -18.73 -2.19
C ASN A 8 5.35 -20.07 -1.73
N GLY A 9 4.15 -20.03 -1.15
CA GLY A 9 3.47 -21.19 -0.56
C GLY A 9 3.84 -21.47 0.91
N ILE A 10 4.85 -20.81 1.48
CA ILE A 10 5.21 -20.96 2.90
C ILE A 10 4.38 -19.97 3.73
N SER A 11 3.59 -20.46 4.68
CA SER A 11 2.79 -19.60 5.58
C SER A 11 3.63 -18.50 6.23
N ASN A 12 3.16 -17.26 6.13
CA ASN A 12 3.82 -16.08 6.66
C ASN A 12 2.77 -15.10 7.20
N ARG A 13 3.00 -14.56 8.41
CA ARG A 13 2.05 -13.65 9.06
C ARG A 13 1.93 -12.27 8.41
N LEU A 14 2.92 -11.88 7.61
CA LEU A 14 3.03 -10.56 6.98
C LEU A 14 2.77 -10.60 5.47
N ILE A 15 2.91 -11.78 4.85
CA ILE A 15 2.91 -11.92 3.39
C ILE A 15 1.74 -12.80 2.96
N ASN A 16 0.82 -12.21 2.20
CA ASN A 16 -0.19 -12.96 1.46
C ASN A 16 0.34 -13.29 0.05
N TRP A 17 0.78 -14.53 -0.13
CA TRP A 17 1.34 -14.98 -1.40
C TRP A 17 0.34 -15.04 -2.56
N SER A 18 -0.97 -15.12 -2.28
CA SER A 18 -1.98 -15.09 -3.36
C SER A 18 -2.12 -13.69 -3.97
N GLU A 19 -1.83 -12.64 -3.20
CA GLU A 19 -1.92 -11.25 -3.66
C GLU A 19 -0.61 -10.74 -4.25
N LEU A 20 0.53 -11.19 -3.73
CA LEU A 20 1.87 -10.78 -4.17
C LEU A 20 2.44 -11.75 -5.21
N THR A 21 1.77 -11.84 -6.36
CA THR A 21 2.26 -12.62 -7.50
C THR A 21 3.57 -12.07 -8.05
N GLU A 22 4.35 -12.89 -8.76
CA GLU A 22 5.61 -12.47 -9.38
C GLU A 22 5.39 -11.26 -10.30
N GLU A 23 4.40 -11.31 -11.18
CA GLU A 23 4.03 -10.22 -12.09
C GLU A 23 3.74 -8.89 -11.35
N ARG A 24 2.94 -8.94 -10.28
CA ARG A 24 2.63 -7.74 -9.48
C ARG A 24 3.88 -7.18 -8.81
N LEU A 25 4.72 -8.05 -8.26
CA LEU A 25 5.98 -7.65 -7.64
C LEU A 25 6.93 -7.02 -8.67
N GLU A 26 7.04 -7.56 -9.88
CA GLU A 26 7.84 -6.98 -10.97
C GLU A 26 7.33 -5.59 -11.31
N ARG A 27 6.01 -5.45 -11.49
CA ARG A 27 5.42 -4.14 -11.79
C ARG A 27 5.63 -3.11 -10.69
N ILE A 28 5.55 -3.53 -9.42
CA ILE A 28 5.81 -2.63 -8.29
C ILE A 28 7.26 -2.15 -8.32
N VAL A 29 8.25 -3.04 -8.50
CA VAL A 29 9.66 -2.62 -8.46
C VAL A 29 10.12 -1.90 -9.73
N GLU A 30 9.39 -2.02 -10.84
CA GLU A 30 9.57 -1.18 -12.03
C GLU A 30 9.11 0.27 -11.79
N VAL A 31 8.05 0.45 -11.01
CA VAL A 31 7.40 1.76 -10.82
C VAL A 31 7.87 2.47 -9.56
N VAL A 32 8.05 1.74 -8.47
CA VAL A 32 8.40 2.25 -7.14
C VAL A 32 9.82 1.85 -6.83
N ASP A 33 10.69 2.84 -6.66
CA ASP A 33 12.10 2.60 -6.38
C ASP A 33 12.32 2.07 -4.95
N ALA A 34 13.50 1.49 -4.72
CA ALA A 34 13.83 0.91 -3.42
C ALA A 34 13.77 1.93 -2.26
N PRO A 35 14.26 3.17 -2.40
CA PRO A 35 14.09 4.21 -1.38
C PRO A 35 12.62 4.47 -1.00
N ALA A 36 11.72 4.61 -1.96
CA ALA A 36 10.30 4.82 -1.70
C ALA A 36 9.65 3.62 -1.00
N LEU A 37 9.97 2.39 -1.42
CA LEU A 37 9.53 1.18 -0.73
C LEU A 37 10.03 1.13 0.72
N CYS A 38 11.29 1.49 0.96
CA CYS A 38 11.85 1.59 2.31
C CYS A 38 11.13 2.62 3.17
N GLN A 39 10.70 3.75 2.61
CA GLN A 39 9.92 4.74 3.36
C GLN A 39 8.55 4.19 3.76
N VAL A 40 7.83 3.50 2.87
CA VAL A 40 6.56 2.84 3.21
C VAL A 40 6.76 1.82 4.34
N LEU A 41 7.80 0.99 4.23
CA LEU A 41 8.13 -0.02 5.24
C LEU A 41 8.55 0.61 6.57
N SER A 42 9.17 1.79 6.57
CA SER A 42 9.50 2.50 7.82
C SER A 42 8.26 2.90 8.62
N ILE A 43 7.16 3.28 7.94
CA ILE A 43 5.87 3.57 8.58
C ILE A 43 5.33 2.34 9.31
N VAL A 44 5.41 1.18 8.64
CA VAL A 44 5.02 -0.11 9.20
C VAL A 44 5.90 -0.46 10.40
N GLN A 45 7.21 -0.29 10.27
CA GLN A 45 8.19 -0.58 11.32
C GLN A 45 7.95 0.25 12.60
N GLU A 46 7.64 1.53 12.46
CA GLU A 46 7.45 2.47 13.58
C GLU A 46 6.16 2.24 14.38
N GLY A 47 5.19 1.49 13.86
CA GLY A 47 3.90 1.31 14.52
C GLY A 47 3.15 0.07 14.08
N LEU A 48 3.87 -1.05 13.95
CA LEU A 48 3.39 -2.34 13.41
C LEU A 48 2.17 -2.95 14.11
N GLU A 49 1.71 -2.40 15.22
CA GLU A 49 0.44 -2.78 15.86
C GLU A 49 -0.74 -1.87 15.43
N GLU A 50 -0.51 -0.56 15.37
CA GLU A 50 -1.50 0.44 14.95
C GLU A 50 -1.69 0.46 13.43
N ALA A 51 -0.64 0.08 12.70
CA ALA A 51 -0.56 0.06 11.24
C ALA A 51 -1.08 -1.25 10.62
N ARG A 52 -1.59 -2.21 11.40
CA ARG A 52 -2.05 -3.51 10.86
C ARG A 52 -3.30 -3.43 9.99
N ALA A 53 -4.05 -2.34 10.10
CA ALA A 53 -5.30 -2.15 9.38
C ALA A 53 -5.43 -0.69 8.92
N GLY A 54 -6.26 -0.46 7.90
CA GLY A 54 -6.55 0.88 7.38
C GLY A 54 -5.51 1.43 6.42
N PHE A 55 -4.62 0.59 5.88
CA PHE A 55 -3.83 0.97 4.71
C PHE A 55 -4.78 1.29 3.54
N PRO A 56 -4.46 2.28 2.67
CA PRO A 56 -5.36 2.64 1.57
C PRO A 56 -5.72 1.46 0.67
N ASP A 57 -6.97 1.42 0.21
CA ASP A 57 -7.53 0.30 -0.55
C ASP A 57 -6.75 -0.04 -1.83
N LEU A 58 -6.26 0.98 -2.54
CA LEU A 58 -5.60 0.81 -3.84
C LEU A 58 -4.16 1.31 -3.81
N THR A 59 -3.30 0.56 -4.50
CA THR A 59 -2.00 1.02 -4.98
C THR A 59 -2.11 1.24 -6.49
N VAL A 60 -2.03 2.49 -6.94
CA VAL A 60 -2.11 2.82 -8.36
C VAL A 60 -0.70 3.03 -8.89
N LEU A 61 -0.34 2.27 -9.92
CA LEU A 61 0.98 2.32 -10.57
C LEU A 61 0.82 2.90 -11.98
N TYR A 62 1.57 3.96 -12.29
CA TYR A 62 1.58 4.61 -13.60
C TYR A 62 2.88 4.30 -14.35
N GLU A 63 3.57 5.32 -14.87
CA GLU A 63 4.94 5.28 -15.33
C GLU A 63 5.98 5.17 -14.18
N PRO A 64 7.23 4.76 -14.45
CA PRO A 64 8.29 4.71 -13.45
C PRO A 64 8.45 6.01 -12.66
N GLY A 65 8.50 5.89 -11.34
CA GLY A 65 8.58 7.02 -10.41
C GLY A 65 7.23 7.66 -10.06
N ARG A 66 6.11 7.22 -10.66
CA ARG A 66 4.78 7.76 -10.39
C ARG A 66 3.82 6.67 -9.91
N TYR A 67 3.44 6.79 -8.64
CA TYR A 67 2.44 5.94 -7.99
C TYR A 67 1.66 6.75 -6.96
N GLU A 68 0.51 6.24 -6.54
CA GLU A 68 -0.22 6.79 -5.40
C GLU A 68 -0.96 5.69 -4.63
N PHE A 69 -1.25 5.97 -3.36
CA PHE A 69 -2.16 5.17 -2.55
C PHE A 69 -3.54 5.84 -2.46
N VAL A 70 -4.60 5.12 -2.82
CA VAL A 70 -5.95 5.67 -2.89
C VAL A 70 -6.88 4.92 -1.95
N GLU A 71 -7.53 5.68 -1.07
CA GLU A 71 -8.61 5.21 -0.22
C GLU A 71 -9.95 5.48 -0.91
N VAL A 72 -10.78 4.46 -1.12
CA VAL A 72 -12.03 4.56 -1.86
C VAL A 72 -13.21 4.65 -0.89
N LYS A 73 -14.12 5.59 -1.14
CA LYS A 73 -15.32 5.79 -0.33
C LYS A 73 -16.57 5.86 -1.19
N GLY A 74 -17.53 4.99 -0.90
CA GLY A 74 -18.85 5.03 -1.50
C GLY A 74 -19.75 6.10 -0.88
N PRO A 75 -21.01 6.19 -1.36
CA PRO A 75 -22.01 7.08 -0.79
C PRO A 75 -22.25 6.80 0.69
N GLY A 76 -22.09 7.82 1.54
CA GLY A 76 -22.29 7.70 2.99
C GLY A 76 -21.06 7.21 3.76
N ASP A 77 -20.01 6.73 3.10
CA ASP A 77 -18.83 6.21 3.78
C ASP A 77 -17.94 7.32 4.34
N ARG A 78 -17.55 7.15 5.60
CA ARG A 78 -16.61 8.01 6.31
C ARG A 78 -15.23 7.38 6.36
N LEU A 79 -14.22 8.24 6.46
CA LEU A 79 -12.83 7.83 6.65
C LEU A 79 -12.62 7.38 8.10
N GLN A 80 -12.21 6.14 8.29
CA GLN A 80 -11.99 5.57 9.62
C GLN A 80 -10.72 6.15 10.27
N SER A 81 -10.62 6.11 11.60
CA SER A 81 -9.50 6.72 12.33
C SER A 81 -8.13 6.11 11.98
N ASN A 82 -8.07 4.81 11.76
CA ASN A 82 -6.87 4.11 11.31
C ASN A 82 -6.48 4.50 9.87
N GLN A 83 -7.45 4.71 8.98
CA GLN A 83 -7.20 5.20 7.62
C GLN A 83 -6.67 6.63 7.65
N GLN A 84 -7.23 7.50 8.51
CA GLN A 84 -6.72 8.85 8.71
C GLN A 84 -5.26 8.85 9.21
N LEU A 85 -4.94 7.96 10.15
CA LEU A 85 -3.57 7.80 10.66
C LEU A 85 -2.61 7.37 9.54
N TRP A 86 -3.00 6.39 8.72
CA TRP A 86 -2.20 5.94 7.59
C TRP A 86 -1.96 7.04 6.57
N MET A 87 -3.01 7.73 6.14
CA MET A 87 -2.91 8.85 5.21
C MET A 87 -1.98 9.94 5.75
N ARG A 88 -2.10 10.27 7.03
CA ARG A 88 -1.21 11.24 7.68
C ARG A 88 0.25 10.80 7.62
N ARG A 89 0.56 9.55 8.00
CA ARG A 89 1.95 9.04 8.01
C ARG A 89 2.56 8.95 6.62
N LEU A 90 1.75 8.68 5.59
CA LEU A 90 2.16 8.70 4.18
C LEU A 90 2.49 10.14 3.73
N LEU A 91 1.60 11.10 4.01
CA LEU A 91 1.80 12.50 3.64
C LEU A 91 2.99 13.14 4.37
N GLU A 92 3.25 12.76 5.63
CA GLU A 92 4.42 13.21 6.40
C GLU A 92 5.77 12.77 5.80
N ARG A 93 5.75 11.80 4.87
CA ARG A 93 6.93 11.30 4.12
C ARG A 93 6.88 11.67 2.64
N ASP A 94 6.01 12.61 2.26
CA ASP A 94 5.81 13.02 0.87
C ASP A 94 5.38 11.87 -0.07
N ILE A 95 4.72 10.84 0.48
CA ILE A 95 4.20 9.72 -0.30
C ILE A 95 2.80 10.09 -0.83
N PRO A 96 2.57 10.08 -2.16
CA PRO A 96 1.28 10.49 -2.73
C PRO A 96 0.12 9.63 -2.24
N THR A 97 -0.88 10.27 -1.64
CA THR A 97 -2.11 9.59 -1.21
C THR A 97 -3.32 10.51 -1.31
N ARG A 98 -4.49 9.93 -1.60
CA ARG A 98 -5.76 10.68 -1.67
C ARG A 98 -6.98 9.83 -1.32
N VAL A 99 -8.09 10.51 -1.04
CA VAL A 99 -9.42 9.88 -0.95
C VAL A 99 -10.13 10.03 -2.30
N MET A 100 -10.63 8.93 -2.85
CA MET A 100 -11.54 8.92 -3.99
C MET A 100 -12.97 8.66 -3.53
N ARG A 101 -13.87 9.60 -3.80
CA ARG A 101 -15.30 9.42 -3.54
C ARG A 101 -16.02 9.13 -4.85
N PHE A 102 -16.89 8.11 -4.84
CA PHE A 102 -17.76 7.83 -5.97
C PHE A 102 -19.23 7.87 -5.56
N SER A 103 -20.09 8.15 -6.54
CA SER A 103 -21.55 8.12 -6.40
C SER A 103 -22.12 7.21 -7.48
N LEU A 104 -23.08 6.38 -7.11
CA LEU A 104 -23.93 5.68 -8.08
C LEU A 104 -24.99 6.68 -8.53
N VAL A 105 -25.03 6.93 -9.85
CA VAL A 105 -26.09 7.72 -10.50
C VAL A 105 -27.29 6.83 -10.76
#